data_AF-A0A7Y2XGN8-F1
#
_entry.id   AF-A0A7Y2XGN8-F1
#
_cell.length_a   1.000
_cell.length_b   1.000
_cell.length_c   1.000
_cell.angle_alpha   90.00
_cell.angle_beta   90.00
_cell.angle_gamma   90.00
#
_symmetry.space_group_name_H-M   'P 1'
#
loop_
_entity.id
_entity.type
_entity.pdbx_description
1 polymer ?
#
loop_
_entity_poly.entity_id
_entity_poly.type
_entity_poly.pdbx_seq_one_letter_code
_entity_poly.pdbx_strand_id
1 'polypeptide(L)'
;MIKDTQLASHDLPGNTRTATDWNAYWRGTGEAGAYASGGVSHPAVRAFWEQFFKMAGDGFPRPSLLDLATGNGAVVECALSILGAGRLEVSCVDISESAIANIRQRFPDVSAIVADLRDVPLESGSYNLVTSQFGLEYAGEGAVGEAARLTAVGGLLAVLMHNSSGSIHRECEAALDAIERLQGSGFIPLAQDLFRTAFAAMQGEEREPYEAAATRFDPAVKALEQVMTEHGEQVAGNLVARLYSDVRTIHANATQYDPKEVSAWLRRMEEELESYAGRMASMKDSALDEAAFAAVRDTVSESGFVIGTSGPFFAPEERSPLGWALVATRES
;
A
#
# COMPACT_ATOMS: atom_id res chain seq x y z
N MET A 1 -1.37 -36.42 21.84
CA MET A 1 -2.75 -36.50 21.33
C MET A 1 -3.34 -35.11 21.54
N ILE A 2 -2.98 -34.18 20.65
CA ILE A 2 -3.31 -32.76 20.75
C ILE A 2 -4.62 -32.59 19.97
N LYS A 3 -5.64 -32.07 20.64
CA LYS A 3 -6.95 -31.78 20.04
C LYS A 3 -6.84 -30.48 19.25
N ASP A 4 -7.10 -30.58 17.95
CA ASP A 4 -7.44 -29.47 17.07
C ASP A 4 -8.58 -28.66 17.72
N THR A 5 -8.28 -27.40 18.04
CA THR A 5 -9.31 -26.42 18.40
C THR A 5 -9.44 -25.49 17.21
N GLN A 6 -10.47 -25.73 16.42
CA GLN A 6 -10.90 -24.92 15.31
C GLN A 6 -11.37 -23.57 15.87
N LEU A 7 -10.57 -22.52 15.68
CA LEU A 7 -10.96 -21.13 15.97
C LEU A 7 -12.06 -20.73 14.99
N ALA A 8 -13.24 -20.41 15.52
CA ALA A 8 -14.32 -19.83 14.75
C ALA A 8 -13.98 -18.37 14.45
N SER A 9 -13.80 -18.03 13.17
CA SER A 9 -13.69 -16.65 12.70
C SER A 9 -15.05 -15.96 12.83
N HIS A 10 -15.15 -14.97 13.70
CA HIS A 10 -16.24 -14.00 13.62
C HIS A 10 -15.83 -12.93 12.60
N ASP A 11 -16.16 -13.18 11.33
CA ASP A 11 -15.92 -12.26 10.23
C ASP A 11 -16.87 -11.05 10.27
N LEU A 12 -16.30 -9.87 10.48
CA LEU A 12 -17.00 -8.61 10.20
C LEU A 12 -16.81 -8.25 8.71
N PRO A 13 -17.90 -8.01 7.96
CA PRO A 13 -17.90 -8.00 6.48
C PRO A 13 -17.08 -6.88 5.80
N GLY A 14 -16.50 -5.95 6.55
CA GLY A 14 -15.61 -4.90 6.02
C GLY A 14 -14.14 -5.33 5.89
N ASN A 15 -13.65 -6.24 6.74
CA ASN A 15 -12.20 -6.52 6.82
C ASN A 15 -11.71 -7.53 5.78
N THR A 16 -12.59 -8.42 5.31
CA THR A 16 -12.25 -9.49 4.37
C THR A 16 -11.85 -8.94 2.99
N ARG A 17 -12.45 -7.82 2.57
CA ARG A 17 -12.11 -7.16 1.30
C ARG A 17 -10.73 -6.50 1.37
N THR A 18 -10.47 -5.71 2.41
CA THR A 18 -9.17 -5.07 2.64
C THR A 18 -8.04 -6.11 2.74
N ALA A 19 -8.24 -7.20 3.48
CA ALA A 19 -7.26 -8.29 3.56
C ALA A 19 -6.97 -8.94 2.20
N THR A 20 -8.01 -9.17 1.39
CA THR A 20 -7.89 -9.76 0.05
C THR A 20 -7.12 -8.83 -0.90
N ASP A 21 -7.46 -7.54 -0.90
CA ASP A 21 -6.85 -6.53 -1.77
C ASP A 21 -5.35 -6.35 -1.43
N TRP A 22 -4.99 -6.28 -0.15
CA TRP A 22 -3.59 -6.21 0.27
C TRP A 22 -2.82 -7.51 0.01
N ASN A 23 -3.44 -8.67 0.12
CA ASN A 23 -2.81 -9.94 -0.21
C ASN A 23 -2.50 -10.06 -1.71
N ALA A 24 -3.42 -9.61 -2.58
CA ALA A 24 -3.18 -9.56 -4.02
C ALA A 24 -2.03 -8.61 -4.37
N TYR A 25 -2.00 -7.43 -3.74
CA TYR A 25 -0.92 -6.46 -3.90
C TYR A 25 0.45 -7.07 -3.55
N TRP A 26 0.60 -7.59 -2.33
CA TRP A 26 1.87 -8.12 -1.85
C TRP A 26 2.35 -9.34 -2.64
N ARG A 27 1.43 -10.11 -3.22
CA ARG A 27 1.76 -11.18 -4.18
C ARG A 27 2.40 -10.62 -5.45
N GLY A 28 1.85 -9.55 -6.02
CA GLY A 28 2.38 -8.91 -7.23
C GLY A 28 3.73 -8.21 -7.04
N THR A 29 4.04 -7.75 -5.82
CA THR A 29 5.32 -7.08 -5.51
C THR A 29 6.55 -7.99 -5.59
N GLY A 30 6.36 -9.31 -5.58
CA GLY A 30 7.46 -10.28 -5.80
C GLY A 30 7.92 -10.33 -7.26
N GLU A 31 7.06 -9.93 -8.21
CA GLU A 31 7.32 -9.96 -9.66
C GLU A 31 7.55 -8.57 -10.27
N ALA A 32 6.98 -7.51 -9.67
CA ALA A 32 7.20 -6.12 -10.04
C ALA A 32 7.77 -5.34 -8.85
N GLY A 33 8.98 -4.80 -9.02
CA GLY A 33 9.68 -4.06 -7.97
C GLY A 33 8.79 -3.02 -7.30
N ALA A 34 8.53 -3.24 -6.01
CA ALA A 34 7.70 -2.38 -5.15
C ALA A 34 8.38 -1.04 -4.89
N TYR A 35 8.41 -0.17 -5.89
CA TYR A 35 8.80 1.21 -5.73
C TYR A 35 7.96 2.05 -6.69
N ALA A 36 7.31 3.08 -6.12
CA ALA A 36 6.56 4.15 -6.78
C ALA A 36 5.02 4.03 -6.75
N SER A 37 4.45 4.13 -5.56
CA SER A 37 3.22 4.92 -5.34
C SER A 37 2.93 5.00 -3.85
N GLY A 38 2.87 6.21 -3.28
CA GLY A 38 2.25 6.43 -1.96
C GLY A 38 3.16 6.74 -0.76
N GLY A 39 4.27 7.48 -0.92
CA GLY A 39 5.04 8.03 0.22
C GLY A 39 5.76 7.04 1.15
N VAL A 40 5.50 5.73 1.06
CA VAL A 40 6.10 4.65 1.86
C VAL A 40 7.63 4.61 1.75
N SER A 41 8.19 5.05 0.62
CA SER A 41 9.64 5.14 0.38
C SER A 41 10.18 6.58 0.37
N HIS A 42 9.40 7.56 0.85
CA HIS A 42 9.81 8.96 0.83
C HIS A 42 11.04 9.19 1.75
N PRO A 43 12.06 9.97 1.33
CA PRO A 43 13.26 10.21 2.15
C PRO A 43 12.97 10.75 3.55
N ALA A 44 11.94 11.59 3.70
CA ALA A 44 11.51 12.09 5.01
C ALA A 44 10.98 10.97 5.92
N VAL A 45 10.22 10.01 5.38
CA VAL A 45 9.70 8.85 6.13
C VAL A 45 10.86 7.99 6.62
N ARG A 46 11.84 7.72 5.75
CA ARG A 46 13.08 7.04 6.15
C ARG A 46 13.81 7.81 7.24
N ALA A 47 13.98 9.12 7.10
CA ALA A 47 14.66 9.95 8.10
C ALA A 47 13.94 9.94 9.45
N PHE A 48 12.60 9.92 9.47
CA PHE A 48 11.80 9.76 10.68
C PHE A 48 12.15 8.46 11.41
N TRP A 49 12.15 7.32 10.70
CA TRP A 49 12.48 6.04 11.32
C TRP A 49 13.94 5.93 11.76
N GLU A 50 14.88 6.44 10.96
CA GLU A 50 16.28 6.49 11.35
C GLU A 50 16.48 7.31 12.64
N GLN A 51 15.80 8.44 12.78
CA GLN A 51 15.84 9.26 13.99
C GLN A 51 15.20 8.53 15.18
N PHE A 52 14.02 7.93 14.99
CA PHE A 52 13.33 7.16 16.01
C PHE A 52 14.20 6.02 16.55
N PHE A 53 14.77 5.19 15.67
CA PHE A 53 15.60 4.06 16.10
C PHE A 53 16.93 4.49 16.73
N LYS A 54 17.55 5.61 16.28
CA LYS A 54 18.73 6.16 16.95
C LYS A 54 18.41 6.58 18.39
N MET A 55 17.29 7.28 18.60
CA MET A 55 16.82 7.67 19.92
C MET A 55 16.49 6.44 20.79
N ALA A 56 15.79 5.45 20.24
CA ALA A 56 15.35 4.27 20.96
C ALA A 56 16.51 3.34 21.35
N GLY A 57 17.55 3.23 20.52
CA GLY A 57 18.69 2.34 20.72
C GLY A 57 19.50 2.62 21.99
N ASP A 58 19.46 3.85 22.49
CA ASP A 58 20.11 4.25 23.74
C ASP A 58 19.33 3.79 24.99
N GLY A 59 18.03 3.53 24.85
CA GLY A 59 17.13 3.15 25.95
C GLY A 59 17.11 1.66 26.27
N PHE A 60 17.46 0.80 25.32
CA PHE A 60 17.30 -0.65 25.46
C PHE A 60 18.59 -1.41 25.08
N PRO A 61 19.21 -2.15 26.02
CA PRO A 61 20.39 -2.97 25.71
C PRO A 61 20.12 -4.06 24.65
N ARG A 62 18.93 -4.68 24.71
CA ARG A 62 18.41 -5.69 23.78
C ARG A 62 16.95 -5.39 23.45
N PRO A 63 16.69 -4.50 22.48
CA PRO A 63 15.32 -4.11 22.11
C PRO A 63 14.55 -5.30 21.54
N SER A 64 13.29 -5.43 21.93
CA SER A 64 12.27 -6.23 21.23
C SER A 64 11.36 -5.30 20.42
N LEU A 65 11.33 -5.51 19.11
CA LEU A 65 10.55 -4.75 18.13
C LEU A 65 9.36 -5.58 17.64
N LEU A 66 8.18 -4.96 17.64
CA LEU A 66 7.00 -5.43 16.95
C LEU A 66 6.61 -4.42 15.87
N ASP A 67 6.64 -4.85 14.61
CA ASP A 67 6.18 -4.04 13.48
C ASP A 67 4.79 -4.50 13.02
N LEU A 68 3.79 -3.64 13.17
CA LEU A 68 2.38 -3.87 12.83
C LEU A 68 2.06 -3.32 11.44
N ALA A 69 1.30 -4.08 10.64
CA ALA A 69 1.13 -3.84 9.20
C ALA A 69 2.50 -3.74 8.51
N THR A 70 3.35 -4.73 8.76
CA THR A 70 4.76 -4.70 8.36
C THR A 70 4.99 -4.61 6.85
N GLY A 71 4.01 -5.05 6.05
CA GLY A 71 4.11 -5.14 4.61
C GLY A 71 5.35 -5.94 4.19
N ASN A 72 6.19 -5.33 3.36
CA ASN A 72 7.46 -5.93 2.94
C ASN A 72 8.64 -5.61 3.87
N GLY A 73 8.40 -4.98 5.03
CA GLY A 73 9.41 -4.81 6.10
C GLY A 73 10.35 -3.62 5.92
N ALA A 74 9.89 -2.50 5.37
CA ALA A 74 10.71 -1.29 5.23
C ALA A 74 11.15 -0.71 6.59
N VAL A 75 10.26 -0.72 7.58
CA VAL A 75 10.56 -0.28 8.95
C VAL A 75 11.54 -1.25 9.62
N VAL A 76 11.33 -2.56 9.44
CA VAL A 76 12.22 -3.63 9.92
C VAL A 76 13.63 -3.49 9.33
N GLU A 77 13.74 -3.27 8.02
CA GLU A 77 15.02 -3.04 7.34
C GLU A 77 15.77 -1.84 7.93
N CYS A 78 15.05 -0.73 8.16
CA CYS A 78 15.61 0.44 8.82
C CYS A 78 16.08 0.12 10.25
N ALA A 79 15.24 -0.55 11.06
CA ALA A 79 15.56 -0.91 12.44
C ALA A 79 16.82 -1.77 12.52
N LEU A 80 16.92 -2.82 11.69
CA LEU A 80 18.08 -3.71 11.64
C LEU A 80 19.35 -2.96 11.24
N SER A 81 19.25 -1.98 10.33
CA SER A 81 20.39 -1.17 9.89
C SER A 81 20.93 -0.22 10.97
N ILE A 82 20.06 0.24 11.89
CA ILE A 82 20.43 1.21 12.94
C ILE A 82 20.80 0.51 14.26
N LEU A 83 20.00 -0.47 14.69
CA LEU A 83 20.14 -1.15 15.99
C LEU A 83 21.06 -2.37 15.92
N GLY A 84 21.25 -2.93 14.73
CA GLY A 84 22.07 -4.11 14.47
C GLY A 84 21.33 -5.42 14.70
N ALA A 85 21.34 -6.30 13.69
CA ALA A 85 20.63 -7.58 13.69
C ALA A 85 20.96 -8.51 14.88
N GLY A 86 22.20 -8.45 15.41
CA GLY A 86 22.62 -9.29 16.54
C GLY A 86 22.10 -8.85 17.92
N ARG A 87 21.38 -7.72 18.00
CA ARG A 87 20.88 -7.13 19.26
C ARG A 87 19.37 -7.00 19.32
N LEU A 88 18.69 -7.10 18.18
CA LEU A 88 17.28 -6.79 18.01
C LEU A 88 16.47 -8.08 17.82
N GLU A 89 15.54 -8.33 18.72
CA GLU A 89 14.48 -9.31 18.49
C GLU A 89 13.37 -8.64 17.68
N VAL A 90 12.95 -9.24 16.56
CA VAL A 90 11.94 -8.65 15.67
C VAL A 90 10.77 -9.61 15.50
N SER A 91 9.57 -9.08 15.70
CA SER A 91 8.32 -9.70 15.29
C SER A 91 7.59 -8.80 14.31
N CYS A 92 7.03 -9.39 13.26
CA CYS A 92 6.32 -8.70 12.20
C CYS A 92 4.91 -9.26 12.10
N VAL A 93 3.91 -8.38 12.05
CA VAL A 93 2.49 -8.76 11.94
C VAL A 93 1.89 -8.10 10.71
N ASP A 94 1.18 -8.88 9.92
CA ASP A 94 0.38 -8.39 8.80
C ASP A 94 -0.85 -9.27 8.60
N ILE A 95 -1.93 -8.71 8.05
CA ILE A 95 -3.10 -9.49 7.68
C ILE A 95 -2.87 -10.27 6.37
N SER A 96 -1.90 -9.84 5.55
CA SER A 96 -1.55 -10.44 4.28
C SER A 96 -0.58 -11.62 4.44
N GLU A 97 -1.03 -12.81 4.05
CA GLU A 97 -0.15 -13.99 3.95
C GLU A 97 1.02 -13.76 3.01
N SER A 98 0.81 -13.04 1.90
CA SER A 98 1.86 -12.74 0.92
C SER A 98 2.90 -11.77 1.47
N ALA A 99 2.49 -10.78 2.27
CA ALA A 99 3.42 -9.90 2.98
C ALA A 99 4.31 -10.70 3.93
N ILE A 100 3.71 -11.57 4.75
CA ILE A 100 4.44 -12.42 5.68
C ILE A 100 5.36 -13.43 4.96
N ALA A 101 4.95 -13.96 3.81
CA ALA A 101 5.82 -14.78 2.98
C ALA A 101 7.08 -14.00 2.51
N ASN A 102 6.90 -12.75 2.05
CA ASN A 102 8.00 -11.87 1.65
C ASN A 102 8.92 -11.54 2.83
N ILE A 103 8.36 -11.27 4.01
CA ILE A 103 9.15 -11.07 5.24
C ILE A 103 10.02 -12.27 5.56
N ARG A 104 9.46 -13.49 5.55
CA ARG A 104 10.24 -14.71 5.82
C ARG A 104 11.37 -14.93 4.82
N GLN A 105 11.19 -14.51 3.58
CA GLN A 105 12.23 -14.58 2.56
C GLN A 105 13.32 -13.52 2.78
N ARG A 106 12.94 -12.28 3.08
CA ARG A 106 13.89 -11.16 3.25
C ARG A 106 14.63 -11.20 4.58
N PHE A 107 13.96 -11.64 5.65
CA PHE A 107 14.45 -11.62 7.02
C PHE A 107 14.18 -12.98 7.70
N PRO A 108 15.02 -14.01 7.44
CA PRO A 108 14.74 -15.38 7.92
C PRO A 108 14.78 -15.52 9.46
N ASP A 109 15.41 -14.59 10.16
CA ASP A 109 15.59 -14.62 11.61
C ASP A 109 14.48 -13.90 12.40
N VAL A 110 13.46 -13.35 11.72
CA VAL A 110 12.35 -12.63 12.39
C VAL A 110 11.15 -13.54 12.63
N SER A 111 10.39 -13.27 13.69
CA SER A 111 9.08 -13.90 13.89
C SER A 111 8.07 -13.23 12.97
N ALA A 112 7.39 -13.99 12.10
CA ALA A 112 6.47 -13.42 11.11
C ALA A 112 5.08 -14.06 11.25
N ILE A 113 4.08 -13.24 11.57
CA ILE A 113 2.75 -13.65 12.05
C ILE A 113 1.68 -13.08 11.13
N VAL A 114 0.79 -13.94 10.64
CA VAL A 114 -0.42 -13.50 9.94
C VAL A 114 -1.51 -13.29 11.00
N ALA A 115 -1.95 -12.06 11.23
CA ALA A 115 -3.00 -11.75 12.19
C ALA A 115 -3.73 -10.42 11.89
N ASP A 116 -4.94 -10.30 12.41
CA ASP A 116 -5.68 -9.03 12.48
C ASP A 116 -5.05 -8.13 13.55
N LEU A 117 -4.84 -6.86 13.24
CA LEU A 117 -4.21 -5.91 14.19
C LEU A 117 -5.11 -5.54 15.36
N ARG A 118 -6.36 -6.01 15.40
CA ARG A 118 -7.27 -5.86 16.55
C ARG A 118 -7.17 -7.00 17.55
N ASP A 119 -6.55 -8.12 17.17
CA ASP A 119 -6.40 -9.32 18.01
C ASP A 119 -5.12 -10.06 17.62
N VAL A 120 -3.98 -9.50 18.04
CA VAL A 120 -2.67 -10.05 17.75
C VAL A 120 -2.36 -11.13 18.80
N PRO A 121 -2.01 -12.37 18.40
CA PRO A 121 -1.85 -13.51 19.31
C PRO A 121 -0.50 -13.47 20.06
N LEU A 122 -0.23 -12.36 20.74
CA LEU A 122 0.98 -12.06 21.51
C LEU A 122 0.59 -11.56 22.90
N GLU A 123 1.45 -11.83 23.88
CA GLU A 123 1.23 -11.44 25.27
C GLU A 123 1.24 -9.91 25.43
N SER A 124 0.47 -9.41 26.40
CA SER A 124 0.44 -7.97 26.68
C SER A 124 1.80 -7.50 27.22
N GLY A 125 2.24 -6.33 26.78
CA GLY A 125 3.46 -5.70 27.29
C GLY A 125 4.75 -6.44 26.95
N SER A 126 4.78 -7.21 25.85
CA SER A 126 5.93 -8.04 25.47
C SER A 126 7.00 -7.30 24.64
N TYR A 127 6.69 -6.11 24.10
CA TYR A 127 7.61 -5.39 23.19
C TYR A 127 8.03 -4.02 23.71
N ASN A 128 9.33 -3.73 23.64
CA ASN A 128 9.85 -2.41 24.00
C ASN A 128 9.61 -1.37 22.91
N LEU A 129 9.59 -1.79 21.64
CA LEU A 129 9.35 -0.94 20.49
C LEU A 129 8.17 -1.49 19.70
N VAL A 130 7.11 -0.72 19.56
CA VAL A 130 5.97 -1.05 18.70
C VAL A 130 5.88 -0.01 17.60
N THR A 131 5.92 -0.45 16.35
CA THR A 131 5.91 0.42 15.17
C THR A 131 4.77 0.09 14.22
N SER A 132 4.31 1.09 13.48
CA SER A 132 3.50 0.89 12.28
C SER A 132 3.69 2.04 11.30
N GLN A 133 3.78 1.74 10.01
CA GLN A 133 3.86 2.75 8.96
C GLN A 133 2.69 2.59 8.00
N PHE A 134 1.79 3.59 7.98
CA PHE A 134 0.73 3.72 6.98
C PHE A 134 -0.12 2.45 6.86
N GLY A 135 -0.56 1.91 7.99
CA GLY A 135 -1.10 0.55 8.07
C GLY A 135 -2.01 0.26 9.27
N LEU A 136 -1.71 0.82 10.46
CA LEU A 136 -2.51 0.58 11.66
C LEU A 136 -3.97 1.01 11.51
N GLU A 137 -4.21 2.14 10.84
CA GLU A 137 -5.53 2.75 10.63
C GLU A 137 -6.50 1.88 9.81
N TYR A 138 -5.97 0.97 8.97
CA TYR A 138 -6.78 0.11 8.11
C TYR A 138 -7.56 -0.95 8.89
N ALA A 139 -7.03 -1.36 10.04
CA ALA A 139 -7.69 -2.35 10.89
C ALA A 139 -8.91 -1.75 11.63
N GLY A 140 -9.00 -0.42 11.70
CA GLY A 140 -10.13 0.30 12.29
C GLY A 140 -10.12 0.32 13.81
N GLU A 141 -11.31 0.39 14.40
CA GLU A 141 -11.49 0.50 15.85
C GLU A 141 -10.85 -0.69 16.59
N GLY A 142 -10.17 -0.39 17.69
CA GLY A 142 -9.47 -1.38 18.53
C GLY A 142 -7.99 -1.58 18.18
N ALA A 143 -7.55 -1.31 16.94
CA ALA A 143 -6.17 -1.56 16.53
C ALA A 143 -5.13 -0.73 17.32
N VAL A 144 -5.46 0.53 17.64
CA VAL A 144 -4.62 1.40 18.47
C VAL A 144 -4.53 0.89 19.91
N GLY A 145 -5.66 0.44 20.48
CA GLY A 145 -5.69 -0.17 21.81
C GLY A 145 -4.88 -1.46 21.86
N GLU A 146 -4.90 -2.24 20.79
CA GLU A 146 -4.12 -3.47 20.67
C GLU A 146 -2.61 -3.19 20.54
N ALA A 147 -2.21 -2.20 19.75
CA ALA A 147 -0.82 -1.72 19.71
C ALA A 147 -0.34 -1.25 21.09
N ALA A 148 -1.21 -0.53 21.82
CA ALA A 148 -0.95 -0.10 23.18
C ALA A 148 -0.81 -1.29 24.16
N ARG A 149 -1.69 -2.31 24.05
CA ARG A 149 -1.65 -3.54 24.86
C ARG A 149 -0.32 -4.26 24.71
N LEU A 150 0.21 -4.36 23.50
CA LEU A 150 1.43 -5.09 23.17
C LEU A 150 2.72 -4.37 23.60
N THR A 151 2.65 -3.04 23.77
CA THR A 151 3.79 -2.23 24.19
C THR A 151 4.05 -2.42 25.69
N ALA A 152 5.28 -2.77 26.07
CA ALA A 152 5.72 -2.90 27.45
C ALA A 152 5.66 -1.56 28.22
N VAL A 153 5.52 -1.61 29.54
CA VAL A 153 5.76 -0.42 30.38
C VAL A 153 7.21 0.04 30.19
N GLY A 154 7.41 1.35 29.99
CA GLY A 154 8.67 1.96 29.57
C GLY A 154 8.96 1.83 28.07
N GLY A 155 8.13 1.11 27.31
CA GLY A 155 8.25 0.93 25.88
C GLY A 155 7.74 2.12 25.07
N LEU A 156 8.07 2.13 23.78
CA LEU A 156 7.76 3.18 22.82
C LEU A 156 6.77 2.67 21.77
N LEU A 157 5.74 3.47 21.50
CA LEU A 157 4.87 3.32 20.34
C LEU A 157 5.20 4.44 19.34
N ALA A 158 5.52 4.09 18.10
CA ALA A 158 5.73 5.05 17.02
C ALA A 158 4.91 4.65 15.78
N VAL A 159 4.04 5.55 15.33
CA VAL A 159 3.16 5.29 14.18
C VAL A 159 3.17 6.45 13.21
N LEU A 160 3.18 6.11 11.92
CA LEU A 160 2.82 7.02 10.83
C LEU A 160 1.47 6.57 10.26
N MET A 161 0.53 7.48 10.06
CA MET A 161 -0.82 7.16 9.54
C MET A 161 -1.18 8.11 8.40
N HIS A 162 -2.07 7.68 7.50
CA HIS A 162 -2.55 8.52 6.42
C HIS A 162 -3.34 9.72 6.96
N ASN A 163 -3.08 10.89 6.40
CA ASN A 163 -3.78 12.14 6.71
C ASN A 163 -4.67 12.52 5.52
N SER A 164 -5.97 12.71 5.74
CA SER A 164 -6.93 13.05 4.68
C SER A 164 -6.67 14.43 4.05
N SER A 165 -5.94 15.31 4.74
CA SER A 165 -5.45 16.59 4.20
C SER A 165 -4.02 16.51 3.66
N GLY A 166 -3.42 15.32 3.60
CA GLY A 166 -2.03 15.09 3.20
C GLY A 166 -1.79 14.99 1.70
N SER A 167 -0.52 15.11 1.28
CA SER A 167 -0.11 14.93 -0.12
C SER A 167 -0.35 13.52 -0.62
N ILE A 168 -0.07 12.49 0.19
CA ILE A 168 -0.32 11.08 -0.15
C ILE A 168 -1.82 10.84 -0.44
N HIS A 169 -2.71 11.40 0.39
CA HIS A 169 -4.15 11.25 0.18
C HIS A 169 -4.60 11.87 -1.15
N ARG A 170 -4.16 13.11 -1.44
CA ARG A 170 -4.49 13.77 -2.71
C ARG A 170 -3.91 13.06 -3.93
N GLU A 171 -2.72 12.48 -3.81
CA GLU A 171 -2.16 11.62 -4.86
C GLU A 171 -3.04 10.40 -5.10
N CYS A 172 -3.55 9.77 -4.04
CA CYS A 172 -4.49 8.64 -4.16
C CYS A 172 -5.81 9.07 -4.82
N GLU A 173 -6.36 10.24 -4.47
CA GLU A 173 -7.57 10.78 -5.10
C GLU A 173 -7.38 11.03 -6.59
N ALA A 174 -6.29 11.71 -6.97
CA ALA A 174 -5.97 11.99 -8.37
C ALA A 174 -5.73 10.71 -9.17
N ALA A 175 -5.02 9.75 -8.58
CA ALA A 175 -4.77 8.45 -9.19
C ALA A 175 -6.06 7.64 -9.35
N LEU A 176 -6.95 7.64 -8.36
CA LEU A 176 -8.23 6.95 -8.44
C LEU A 176 -9.13 7.55 -9.52
N ASP A 177 -9.29 8.88 -9.57
CA ASP A 177 -10.04 9.55 -10.64
C ASP A 177 -9.48 9.21 -12.02
N ALA A 178 -8.16 9.23 -12.17
CA ALA A 178 -7.49 8.89 -13.42
C ALA A 178 -7.79 7.46 -13.88
N ILE A 179 -7.71 6.48 -12.98
CA ILE A 179 -8.01 5.07 -13.31
C ILE A 179 -9.50 4.87 -13.59
N GLU A 180 -10.39 5.47 -12.79
CA GLU A 180 -11.84 5.36 -13.00
C GLU A 180 -12.27 5.96 -14.35
N ARG A 181 -11.67 7.08 -14.77
CA ARG A 181 -11.92 7.67 -16.09
C ARG A 181 -11.33 6.84 -17.22
N LEU A 182 -10.15 6.25 -17.03
CA LEU A 182 -9.57 5.30 -17.98
C LEU A 182 -10.49 4.10 -18.18
N GLN A 183 -10.94 3.46 -17.09
CA GLN A 183 -11.86 2.32 -17.15
C GLN A 183 -13.21 2.72 -17.76
N GLY A 184 -13.78 3.85 -17.32
CA GLY A 184 -15.05 4.39 -17.81
C GLY A 184 -15.02 4.80 -19.29
N SER A 185 -13.85 5.12 -19.84
CA SER A 185 -13.68 5.40 -21.28
C SER A 185 -13.78 4.14 -22.16
N GLY A 186 -13.72 2.94 -21.56
CA GLY A 186 -13.68 1.68 -22.30
C GLY A 186 -12.37 1.43 -23.05
N PHE A 187 -11.28 2.12 -22.67
CA PHE A 187 -10.01 2.10 -23.39
C PHE A 187 -9.50 0.68 -23.67
N ILE A 188 -9.45 -0.20 -22.65
CA ILE A 188 -8.95 -1.57 -22.82
C ILE A 188 -9.86 -2.41 -23.74
N PRO A 189 -11.18 -2.53 -23.50
CA PRO A 189 -12.08 -3.25 -24.40
C PRO A 189 -12.04 -2.74 -25.85
N LEU A 190 -11.93 -1.42 -26.05
CA LEU A 190 -11.83 -0.83 -27.38
C LEU A 190 -10.46 -1.09 -28.04
N ALA A 191 -9.36 -1.07 -27.27
CA ALA A 191 -8.04 -1.47 -27.76
C ALA A 191 -8.01 -2.95 -28.15
N GLN A 192 -8.68 -3.84 -27.41
CA GLN A 192 -8.82 -5.25 -27.76
C GLN A 192 -9.56 -5.42 -29.10
N ASP A 193 -10.65 -4.69 -29.33
CA ASP A 193 -11.37 -4.69 -30.61
C ASP A 193 -10.52 -4.14 -31.76
N LEU A 194 -9.83 -3.02 -31.53
CA LEU A 194 -8.90 -2.41 -32.48
C LEU A 194 -7.82 -3.41 -32.92
N PHE A 195 -7.14 -4.06 -31.97
CA PHE A 195 -6.09 -5.00 -32.31
C PHE A 195 -6.62 -6.26 -32.99
N ARG A 196 -7.74 -6.81 -32.52
CA ARG A 196 -8.38 -7.97 -33.16
C ARG A 196 -8.68 -7.70 -34.63
N THR A 197 -9.29 -6.55 -34.93
CA THR A 197 -9.64 -6.17 -36.30
C THR A 197 -8.40 -5.79 -37.14
N ALA A 198 -7.39 -5.16 -36.54
CA ALA A 198 -6.12 -4.87 -37.21
C ALA A 198 -5.39 -6.17 -37.63
N PHE A 199 -5.28 -7.14 -36.73
CA PHE A 199 -4.64 -8.43 -37.03
C PHE A 199 -5.41 -9.22 -38.09
N ALA A 200 -6.74 -9.21 -38.06
CA ALA A 200 -7.59 -9.84 -39.08
C ALA A 200 -7.35 -9.23 -40.47
N ALA A 201 -7.35 -7.90 -40.58
CA ALA A 201 -7.07 -7.20 -41.84
C ALA A 201 -5.67 -7.52 -42.39
N MET A 202 -4.68 -7.70 -41.51
CA MET A 202 -3.32 -8.12 -41.90
C MET A 202 -3.24 -9.56 -42.43
N GLN A 203 -4.21 -10.42 -42.09
CA GLN A 203 -4.35 -11.77 -42.63
C GLN A 203 -5.18 -11.79 -43.93
N GLY A 204 -5.55 -10.63 -44.48
CA GLY A 204 -6.27 -10.49 -45.73
C GLY A 204 -7.79 -10.37 -45.60
N GLU A 205 -8.31 -10.20 -44.38
CA GLU A 205 -9.72 -9.85 -44.18
C GLU A 205 -10.02 -8.39 -44.59
N GLU A 206 -11.31 -8.05 -44.68
CA GLU A 206 -11.75 -6.71 -45.05
C GLU A 206 -11.27 -5.64 -44.06
N ARG A 207 -10.96 -4.45 -44.58
CA ARG A 207 -10.40 -3.34 -43.79
C ARG A 207 -11.46 -2.49 -43.08
N GLU A 208 -12.70 -2.53 -43.54
CA GLU A 208 -13.81 -1.73 -42.99
C GLU A 208 -14.04 -1.96 -41.48
N PRO A 209 -14.01 -3.19 -40.93
CA PRO A 209 -14.13 -3.42 -39.50
C PRO A 209 -13.02 -2.75 -38.68
N TYR A 210 -11.79 -2.71 -39.19
CA TYR A 210 -10.66 -2.04 -38.54
C TYR A 210 -10.84 -0.52 -38.52
N GLU A 211 -11.25 0.08 -39.64
CA GLU A 211 -11.51 1.53 -39.71
C GLU A 211 -12.65 1.95 -38.77
N ALA A 212 -13.70 1.13 -38.67
CA ALA A 212 -14.77 1.33 -37.71
C ALA A 212 -14.29 1.19 -36.25
N ALA A 213 -13.41 0.23 -35.95
CA ALA A 213 -12.84 0.05 -34.62
C ALA A 213 -11.92 1.22 -34.23
N ALA A 214 -11.08 1.71 -35.15
CA ALA A 214 -10.25 2.89 -34.94
C ALA A 214 -11.11 4.13 -34.63
N THR A 215 -12.18 4.35 -35.38
CA THR A 215 -13.11 5.46 -35.15
C THR A 215 -13.79 5.39 -33.78
N ARG A 216 -14.13 4.18 -33.30
CA ARG A 216 -14.69 3.96 -31.96
C ARG A 216 -13.66 4.15 -30.84
N PHE A 217 -12.37 3.94 -31.13
CA PHE A 217 -11.31 4.04 -30.13
C PHE A 217 -10.87 5.48 -29.87
N ASP A 218 -10.95 6.37 -30.87
CA ASP A 218 -10.53 7.78 -30.78
C ASP A 218 -11.05 8.54 -29.52
N PRO A 219 -12.33 8.42 -29.10
CA PRO A 219 -12.80 9.09 -27.90
C PRO A 219 -12.09 8.61 -26.62
N ALA A 220 -11.75 7.32 -26.52
CA ALA A 220 -11.05 6.78 -25.36
C ALA A 220 -9.61 7.29 -25.30
N VAL A 221 -8.92 7.40 -26.44
CA VAL A 221 -7.60 8.03 -26.55
C VAL A 221 -7.63 9.46 -26.01
N LYS A 222 -8.61 10.27 -26.45
CA LYS A 222 -8.78 11.65 -25.98
C LYS A 222 -9.08 11.73 -24.49
N ALA A 223 -9.82 10.78 -23.94
CA ALA A 223 -10.10 10.72 -22.50
C ALA A 223 -8.82 10.55 -21.68
N LEU A 224 -7.90 9.67 -22.10
CA LEU A 224 -6.61 9.48 -21.43
C LEU A 224 -5.69 10.72 -21.58
N GLU A 225 -5.67 11.34 -22.76
CA GLU A 225 -4.94 12.59 -22.98
C GLU A 225 -5.44 13.71 -22.06
N GLN A 226 -6.76 13.80 -21.85
CA GLN A 226 -7.36 14.75 -20.92
C GLN A 226 -6.98 14.44 -19.47
N VAL A 227 -7.03 13.17 -19.05
CA VAL A 227 -6.58 12.74 -17.71
C VAL A 227 -5.13 13.16 -17.46
N MET A 228 -4.23 12.90 -18.40
CA MET A 228 -2.82 13.29 -18.29
C MET A 228 -2.61 14.80 -18.31
N THR A 229 -3.47 15.55 -19.01
CA THR A 229 -3.43 17.02 -19.02
C THR A 229 -3.85 17.61 -17.68
N GLU A 230 -4.87 17.04 -17.04
CA GLU A 230 -5.44 17.55 -15.79
C GLU A 230 -4.62 17.15 -14.55
N HIS A 231 -4.18 15.88 -14.47
CA HIS A 231 -3.47 15.35 -13.30
C HIS A 231 -1.94 15.28 -13.49
N GLY A 232 -1.46 15.50 -14.72
CA GLY A 232 -0.07 15.30 -15.10
C GLY A 232 0.20 13.88 -15.61
N GLU A 233 1.24 13.75 -16.44
CA GLU A 233 1.60 12.47 -17.10
C GLU A 233 2.01 11.37 -16.11
N GLN A 234 2.51 11.76 -14.93
CA GLN A 234 2.97 10.84 -13.89
C GLN A 234 1.84 10.29 -13.00
N VAL A 235 0.59 10.69 -13.24
CA VAL A 235 -0.57 10.23 -12.46
C VAL A 235 -0.67 8.71 -12.42
N ALA A 236 -1.16 8.18 -11.30
CA ALA A 236 -1.26 6.74 -11.04
C ALA A 236 0.08 5.99 -11.24
N GLY A 237 1.20 6.62 -10.89
CA GLY A 237 2.53 6.01 -11.03
C GLY A 237 2.91 5.70 -12.49
N ASN A 238 2.48 6.55 -13.43
CA ASN A 238 2.62 6.36 -14.89
C ASN A 238 1.76 5.28 -15.53
N LEU A 239 0.86 4.60 -14.81
CA LEU A 239 0.06 3.52 -15.40
C LEU A 239 -0.77 3.99 -16.60
N VAL A 240 -1.37 5.17 -16.51
CA VAL A 240 -2.16 5.78 -17.60
C VAL A 240 -1.27 6.05 -18.83
N ALA A 241 -0.16 6.76 -18.64
CA ALA A 241 0.75 7.12 -19.72
C ALA A 241 1.42 5.90 -20.37
N ARG A 242 1.79 4.91 -19.56
CA ARG A 242 2.36 3.65 -20.02
C ARG A 242 1.36 2.89 -20.90
N LEU A 243 0.14 2.67 -20.42
CA LEU A 243 -0.88 1.96 -21.20
C LEU A 243 -1.19 2.68 -22.52
N TYR A 244 -1.32 4.02 -22.48
CA TYR A 244 -1.48 4.85 -23.67
C TYR A 244 -0.33 4.64 -24.68
N SER A 245 0.93 4.75 -24.21
CA SER A 245 2.12 4.64 -25.06
C SER A 245 2.31 3.23 -25.62
N ASP A 246 2.08 2.21 -24.81
CA ASP A 246 2.23 0.81 -25.21
C ASP A 246 1.20 0.44 -26.28
N VAL A 247 -0.08 0.83 -26.11
CA VAL A 247 -1.11 0.61 -27.14
C VAL A 247 -0.75 1.32 -28.45
N ARG A 248 -0.29 2.57 -28.40
CA ARG A 248 0.16 3.30 -29.60
C ARG A 248 1.34 2.62 -30.28
N THR A 249 2.29 2.10 -29.51
CA THR A 249 3.49 1.43 -30.02
C THR A 249 3.15 0.10 -30.69
N ILE A 250 2.28 -0.71 -30.07
CA ILE A 250 1.78 -1.96 -30.64
C ILE A 250 1.00 -1.67 -31.92
N HIS A 251 0.12 -0.67 -31.90
CA HIS A 251 -0.67 -0.30 -33.08
C HIS A 251 0.21 0.12 -34.27
N ALA A 252 1.25 0.93 -34.03
CA ALA A 252 2.18 1.35 -35.08
C ALA A 252 3.06 0.22 -35.62
N ASN A 253 3.28 -0.84 -34.84
CA ASN A 253 4.19 -1.94 -35.17
C ASN A 253 3.47 -3.30 -35.16
N ALA A 254 2.18 -3.35 -35.51
CA ALA A 254 1.33 -4.53 -35.32
C ALA A 254 1.91 -5.82 -35.95
N THR A 255 2.67 -5.71 -37.04
CA THR A 255 3.36 -6.86 -37.69
C THR A 255 4.41 -7.55 -36.82
N GLN A 256 4.87 -6.92 -35.75
CA GLN A 256 5.92 -7.43 -34.86
C GLN A 256 5.37 -8.15 -33.63
N TYR A 257 4.06 -8.16 -33.42
CA TYR A 257 3.44 -8.69 -32.20
C TYR A 257 2.56 -9.91 -32.48
N ASP A 258 2.55 -10.86 -31.54
CA ASP A 258 1.62 -11.97 -31.56
C ASP A 258 0.23 -11.54 -31.01
N PRO A 259 -0.88 -11.82 -31.73
CA PRO A 259 -2.22 -11.41 -31.29
C PRO A 259 -2.64 -11.96 -29.93
N LYS A 260 -2.21 -13.18 -29.57
CA LYS A 260 -2.55 -13.80 -28.28
C LYS A 260 -1.77 -13.15 -27.16
N GLU A 261 -0.51 -12.81 -27.39
CA GLU A 261 0.32 -12.09 -26.42
C GLU A 261 -0.23 -10.69 -26.13
N VAL A 262 -0.62 -9.93 -27.16
CA VAL A 262 -1.24 -8.60 -27.00
C VAL A 262 -2.56 -8.70 -26.22
N SER A 263 -3.41 -9.67 -26.56
CA SER A 263 -4.68 -9.89 -25.86
C SER A 263 -4.47 -10.28 -24.40
N ALA A 264 -3.50 -11.15 -24.12
CA ALA A 264 -3.16 -11.57 -22.76
C ALA A 264 -2.56 -10.41 -21.95
N TRP A 265 -1.74 -9.57 -22.57
CA TRP A 265 -1.19 -8.37 -21.95
C TRP A 265 -2.28 -7.37 -21.57
N LEU A 266 -3.23 -7.07 -22.47
CA LEU A 266 -4.33 -6.15 -22.17
C LEU A 266 -5.22 -6.64 -21.01
N ARG A 267 -5.46 -7.96 -20.91
CA ARG A 267 -6.20 -8.53 -19.76
C ARG A 267 -5.44 -8.37 -18.45
N ARG A 268 -4.14 -8.63 -18.45
CA ARG A 268 -3.30 -8.40 -17.27
C ARG A 268 -3.28 -6.92 -16.86
N MET A 269 -3.25 -6.01 -17.83
CA MET A 269 -3.36 -4.57 -17.55
C MET A 269 -4.70 -4.20 -16.91
N GLU A 270 -5.80 -4.82 -17.34
CA GLU A 270 -7.13 -4.62 -16.75
C GLU A 270 -7.17 -5.07 -15.28
N GLU A 271 -6.65 -6.26 -14.99
CA GLU A 271 -6.53 -6.80 -13.62
C GLU A 271 -5.61 -5.93 -12.74
N GLU A 272 -4.50 -5.41 -13.30
CA GLU A 272 -3.57 -4.50 -12.62
C GLU A 272 -4.25 -3.16 -12.27
N LEU A 273 -5.05 -2.59 -13.19
CA LEU A 273 -5.79 -1.35 -12.96
C LEU A 273 -6.86 -1.51 -11.88
N GLU A 274 -7.60 -2.61 -11.89
CA GLU A 274 -8.60 -2.91 -10.85
C GLU A 274 -7.94 -3.04 -9.47
N SER A 275 -6.84 -3.80 -9.40
CA SER A 275 -6.06 -3.96 -8.16
C SER A 275 -5.48 -2.62 -7.70
N TYR A 276 -4.97 -1.80 -8.61
CA TYR A 276 -4.44 -0.48 -8.30
C TYR A 276 -5.52 0.46 -7.77
N ALA A 277 -6.69 0.53 -8.41
CA ALA A 277 -7.82 1.34 -7.97
C ALA A 277 -8.30 0.93 -6.57
N GLY A 278 -8.43 -0.38 -6.30
CA GLY A 278 -8.81 -0.89 -4.98
C GLY A 278 -7.86 -0.43 -3.86
N ARG A 279 -6.55 -0.38 -4.13
CA ARG A 279 -5.55 0.14 -3.17
C ARG A 279 -5.68 1.64 -2.95
N MET A 280 -5.81 2.43 -4.02
CA MET A 280 -5.97 3.89 -3.91
C MET A 280 -7.24 4.24 -3.14
N ALA A 281 -8.34 3.52 -3.40
CA ALA A 281 -9.57 3.65 -2.63
C ALA A 281 -9.35 3.30 -1.15
N SER A 282 -8.70 2.17 -0.86
CA SER A 282 -8.41 1.76 0.53
C SER A 282 -7.54 2.79 1.27
N MET A 283 -6.51 3.33 0.63
CA MET A 283 -5.65 4.39 1.18
C MET A 283 -6.42 5.69 1.43
N LYS A 284 -7.27 6.08 0.48
CA LYS A 284 -8.11 7.26 0.58
C LYS A 284 -9.10 7.13 1.74
N ASP A 285 -9.81 6.01 1.79
CA ASP A 285 -10.91 5.77 2.74
C ASP A 285 -10.41 5.55 4.18
N SER A 286 -9.18 5.06 4.35
CA SER A 286 -8.57 4.86 5.67
C SER A 286 -7.86 6.11 6.21
N ALA A 287 -7.73 7.18 5.41
CA ALA A 287 -7.03 8.39 5.82
C ALA A 287 -7.77 9.14 6.92
N LEU A 288 -7.06 9.49 7.99
CA LEU A 288 -7.63 10.14 9.16
C LEU A 288 -7.71 11.65 8.97
N ASP A 289 -8.85 12.24 9.32
CA ASP A 289 -8.96 13.68 9.56
C ASP A 289 -8.46 14.05 10.97
N GLU A 290 -8.52 15.34 11.31
CA GLU A 290 -8.08 15.84 12.62
C GLU A 290 -8.89 15.22 13.78
N ALA A 291 -10.19 14.99 13.61
CA ALA A 291 -11.05 14.45 14.67
C ALA A 291 -10.76 12.96 14.90
N ALA A 292 -10.61 12.18 13.84
CA ALA A 292 -10.21 10.79 13.92
C ALA A 292 -8.81 10.63 14.51
N PHE A 293 -7.84 11.47 14.10
CA PHE A 293 -6.51 11.47 14.69
C PHE A 293 -6.52 11.89 16.16
N ALA A 294 -7.38 12.86 16.55
CA ALA A 294 -7.56 13.22 17.97
C ALA A 294 -8.05 12.02 18.79
N ALA A 295 -9.01 11.24 18.30
CA ALA A 295 -9.48 10.02 18.96
C ALA A 295 -8.37 8.96 19.11
N VAL A 296 -7.45 8.85 18.14
CA VAL A 296 -6.25 8.01 18.27
C VAL A 296 -5.37 8.48 19.43
N ARG A 297 -5.11 9.78 19.56
CA ARG A 297 -4.33 10.33 20.67
C ARG A 297 -5.00 10.06 22.01
N ASP A 298 -6.31 10.27 22.10
CA ASP A 298 -7.07 10.05 23.33
C ASP A 298 -6.97 8.59 23.76
N THR A 299 -7.13 7.64 22.82
CA THR A 299 -6.96 6.20 23.07
C THR A 299 -5.55 5.87 23.57
N VAL A 300 -4.51 6.46 22.96
CA VAL A 300 -3.11 6.26 23.38
C VAL A 300 -2.89 6.79 24.81
N SER A 301 -3.37 8.00 25.12
CA SER A 301 -3.24 8.59 26.45
C SER A 301 -4.03 7.82 27.52
N GLU A 302 -5.25 7.40 27.22
CA GLU A 302 -6.07 6.57 28.12
C GLU A 302 -5.43 5.19 28.39
N SER A 303 -4.60 4.71 27.46
CA SER A 303 -3.84 3.46 27.60
C SER A 303 -2.54 3.60 28.40
N GLY A 304 -2.32 4.71 29.11
CA GLY A 304 -1.18 4.91 30.00
C GLY A 304 0.08 5.44 29.32
N PHE A 305 -0.05 6.06 28.15
CA PHE A 305 1.06 6.64 27.42
C PHE A 305 1.19 8.16 27.61
N VAL A 306 2.43 8.61 27.70
CA VAL A 306 2.81 10.01 27.55
C VAL A 306 3.22 10.26 26.09
N ILE A 307 2.45 11.10 25.40
CA ILE A 307 2.71 11.46 24.00
C ILE A 307 3.83 12.49 23.93
N GLY A 308 4.92 12.17 23.23
CA GLY A 308 6.05 13.06 23.01
C GLY A 308 5.95 13.82 21.69
N THR A 309 5.71 13.12 20.59
CA THR A 309 5.49 13.70 19.26
C THR A 309 4.07 13.38 18.80
N SER A 310 3.32 14.37 18.33
CA SER A 310 2.01 14.18 17.74
C SER A 310 1.62 15.34 16.83
N GLY A 311 1.22 15.05 15.60
CA GLY A 311 0.70 16.05 14.68
C GLY A 311 0.97 15.73 13.21
N PRO A 312 0.69 16.67 12.30
CA PRO A 312 0.94 16.47 10.88
C PRO A 312 2.45 16.30 10.63
N PHE A 313 2.81 15.31 9.84
CA PHE A 313 4.17 14.96 9.48
C PHE A 313 4.52 15.54 8.10
N PHE A 314 5.55 16.38 8.02
CA PHE A 314 5.94 17.08 6.80
C PHE A 314 7.28 16.59 6.26
N ALA A 315 7.42 16.58 4.94
CA ALA A 315 8.74 16.61 4.32
C ALA A 315 9.36 18.01 4.48
N PRO A 316 10.71 18.14 4.60
CA PRO A 316 11.39 19.43 4.85
C PRO A 316 11.05 20.57 3.88
N GLU A 317 10.61 20.25 2.66
CA GLU A 317 10.31 21.23 1.60
C GLU A 317 8.81 21.27 1.21
N GLU A 318 7.97 20.45 1.84
CA GLU A 318 6.55 20.38 1.51
C GLU A 318 5.70 21.24 2.44
N ARG A 319 4.74 21.95 1.84
CA ARG A 319 3.74 22.73 2.58
C ARG A 319 2.59 21.88 3.09
N SER A 320 2.41 20.69 2.53
CA SER A 320 1.38 19.75 2.95
C SER A 320 2.00 18.60 3.74
N PRO A 321 1.27 18.05 4.72
CA PRO A 321 1.77 16.90 5.43
C PRO A 321 1.75 15.68 4.52
N LEU A 322 2.73 14.79 4.68
CA LEU A 322 2.70 13.45 4.12
C LEU A 322 1.66 12.58 4.85
N GLY A 323 1.56 12.73 6.17
CA GLY A 323 0.68 11.94 7.02
C GLY A 323 0.54 12.51 8.43
N TRP A 324 0.10 11.69 9.37
CA TRP A 324 0.17 11.94 10.81
C TRP A 324 1.36 11.20 11.40
N ALA A 325 2.04 11.81 12.36
CA ALA A 325 3.03 11.12 13.19
C ALA A 325 2.59 11.14 14.65
N LEU A 326 2.78 10.02 15.34
CA LEU A 326 2.63 9.90 16.78
C LEU A 326 3.78 9.06 17.34
N VAL A 327 4.46 9.58 18.36
CA VAL A 327 5.46 8.86 19.15
C VAL A 327 5.14 9.06 20.63
N ALA A 328 4.98 7.97 21.36
CA ALA A 328 4.58 7.98 22.75
C ALA A 328 5.33 6.92 23.56
N THR A 329 5.51 7.20 24.85
CA THR A 329 6.14 6.28 25.82
C THR A 329 5.09 5.76 26.77
N ARG A 330 5.03 4.46 27.02
CA ARG A 330 4.13 3.87 28.00
C ARG A 330 4.69 4.04 29.41
N GLU A 331 3.98 4.73 30.30
CA GLU A 331 4.41 4.91 31.70
C GLU A 331 3.68 4.00 32.69
N SER A 332 2.49 3.50 32.33
CA SER A 332 1.68 2.59 33.16
C SER A 332 0.88 1.58 32.36
#